data_AF-W2TB68-F1
#
_entry.id   AF-W2TB68-F1
#
_cell.length_a   1.000
_cell.length_b   1.000
_cell.length_c   1.000
_cell.angle_alpha   90.00
_cell.angle_beta   90.00
_cell.angle_gamma   90.00
#
_symmetry.space_group_name_H-M   'P 1'
#
loop_
_entity.id
_entity.type
_entity.pdbx_description
1 polymer ?
#
loop_
_entity_poly.entity_id
_entity_poly.type
_entity_poly.pdbx_seq_one_letter_code
_entity_poly.pdbx_strand_id
1 'polypeptide(L)'
;MGSCLGDTCFNLRANDSVPELREAEVYPGYSKCSETCGGIICGCLGLPLAGCLFYRVAHMPLDNVVYQIYRCPSWSPEVHLRVRPTSAGKETSQSVQLYPYVQQNVTGWNMGVFSLQYLFAAAANRRFAESQKTHMILDDGFKVAVECPSADAALRRFNSCRNRIMCACSTNSNAARCLCPQHTFRAMRNSTAVLPLSTVHYNISAADTVSIDSHEAEVTVVITSRKEIQMI
;
A
#
# COMPACT_ATOMS: atom_id res chain seq x y z
N MET A 1 17.65 -37.79 -13.54
CA MET A 1 17.59 -37.31 -14.95
C MET A 1 17.45 -35.80 -14.93
N GLY A 2 17.95 -35.11 -15.96
CA GLY A 2 17.94 -33.64 -15.99
C GLY A 2 18.71 -33.04 -14.81
N SER A 3 18.19 -31.96 -14.25
CA SER A 3 18.74 -31.24 -13.10
C SER A 3 18.58 -31.98 -11.77
N CYS A 4 17.89 -33.13 -11.75
CA CYS A 4 17.74 -33.94 -10.54
C CYS A 4 18.99 -34.79 -10.28
N LEU A 5 19.96 -34.21 -9.59
CA LEU A 5 21.24 -34.81 -9.23
C LEU A 5 21.59 -34.53 -7.75
N GLY A 6 21.97 -35.55 -7.00
CA GLY A 6 22.42 -35.42 -5.61
C GLY A 6 21.42 -34.68 -4.73
N ASP A 7 21.89 -33.64 -4.04
CA ASP A 7 21.14 -32.79 -3.11
C ASP A 7 20.59 -31.51 -3.75
N THR A 8 20.49 -31.47 -5.09
CA THR A 8 20.00 -30.28 -5.82
C THR A 8 18.65 -29.78 -5.29
N CYS A 9 17.75 -30.70 -4.93
CA CYS A 9 16.43 -30.35 -4.39
C CYS A 9 16.51 -29.57 -3.07
N PHE A 10 17.45 -29.94 -2.20
CA PHE A 10 17.69 -29.33 -0.91
C PHE A 10 18.39 -27.97 -1.03
N ASN A 11 19.31 -27.84 -1.99
CA ASN A 11 20.12 -26.63 -2.19
C ASN A 11 19.45 -25.58 -3.09
N LEU A 12 18.36 -25.93 -3.79
CA LEU A 12 17.67 -25.03 -4.70
C LEU A 12 17.13 -23.79 -3.96
N ARG A 13 17.58 -22.61 -4.37
CA ARG A 13 17.08 -21.33 -3.87
C ARG A 13 15.89 -20.86 -4.70
N ALA A 14 15.08 -20.00 -4.08
CA ALA A 14 13.90 -19.44 -4.70
C ALA A 14 14.17 -18.73 -6.05
N ASN A 15 15.32 -18.09 -6.20
CA ASN A 15 15.69 -17.35 -7.41
C ASN A 15 16.56 -18.15 -8.38
N ASP A 16 16.85 -19.42 -8.09
CA ASP A 16 17.66 -20.23 -8.98
C ASP A 16 16.88 -20.58 -10.25
N SER A 17 17.61 -20.56 -11.35
CA SER A 17 17.09 -20.98 -12.66
C SER A 17 17.13 -22.49 -12.75
N VAL A 18 16.02 -23.07 -13.18
CA VAL A 18 15.89 -24.51 -13.42
C VAL A 18 15.64 -24.70 -14.91
N PRO A 19 16.54 -25.36 -15.66
CA PRO A 19 16.42 -25.55 -17.11
C PRO A 19 15.04 -26.06 -17.56
N GLU A 20 14.44 -26.96 -16.78
CA GLU A 20 13.12 -27.55 -17.01
C GLU A 20 11.96 -26.55 -16.87
N LEU A 21 12.18 -25.39 -16.24
CA LEU A 21 11.16 -24.39 -15.91
C LEU A 21 11.38 -23.04 -16.61
N ARG A 22 12.28 -22.98 -17.61
CA ARG A 22 12.64 -21.74 -18.33
C ARG A 22 11.47 -20.95 -18.88
N GLU A 23 10.42 -21.62 -19.34
CA GLU A 23 9.21 -20.97 -19.87
C GLU A 23 8.54 -20.06 -18.83
N ALA A 24 8.56 -20.45 -17.55
CA ALA A 24 7.99 -19.69 -16.46
C ALA A 24 8.94 -18.63 -15.86
N GLU A 25 10.21 -18.57 -16.30
CA GLU A 25 11.18 -17.56 -15.86
C GLU A 25 10.96 -16.18 -16.49
N VAL A 26 10.12 -16.11 -17.54
CA VAL A 26 9.66 -14.83 -18.14
C VAL A 26 8.89 -13.98 -17.13
N TYR A 27 8.37 -14.58 -16.06
CA TYR A 27 7.64 -13.90 -15.00
C TYR A 27 8.39 -13.93 -13.67
N PRO A 28 8.25 -12.87 -12.85
CA PRO A 28 8.81 -12.86 -11.51
C PRO A 28 8.13 -13.95 -10.68
N GLY A 29 8.91 -14.66 -9.88
CA GLY A 29 8.44 -15.89 -9.27
C GLY A 29 9.55 -16.61 -8.56
N TYR A 30 9.20 -17.73 -7.93
CA TYR A 30 10.14 -18.53 -7.17
C TYR A 30 10.05 -20.00 -7.52
N SER A 31 11.23 -20.61 -7.67
CA SER A 31 11.42 -22.03 -7.93
C SER A 31 11.49 -22.78 -6.60
N LYS A 32 10.95 -24.00 -6.58
CA LYS A 32 11.05 -24.94 -5.46
C LYS A 32 11.20 -26.35 -6.01
N CYS A 33 11.66 -27.23 -5.14
CA CYS A 33 11.77 -28.64 -5.43
C CYS A 33 11.16 -29.45 -4.29
N SER A 34 10.51 -30.55 -4.63
CA SER A 34 10.08 -31.58 -3.69
C SER A 34 10.64 -32.92 -4.15
N GLU A 35 11.14 -33.70 -3.21
CA GLU A 35 11.50 -35.08 -3.49
C GLU A 35 10.23 -35.92 -3.69
N THR A 36 10.29 -36.85 -4.63
CA THR A 36 9.23 -37.80 -4.97
C THR A 36 9.76 -39.22 -4.92
N CYS A 37 8.87 -40.21 -5.05
CA CYS A 37 9.28 -41.60 -4.95
C CYS A 37 10.25 -42.01 -6.07
N GLY A 38 11.27 -42.78 -5.70
CA GLY A 38 12.27 -43.33 -6.61
C GLY A 38 11.99 -44.77 -7.01
N GLY A 39 12.85 -45.32 -7.88
CA GLY A 39 12.83 -46.72 -8.29
C GLY A 39 11.75 -47.11 -9.32
N ILE A 40 11.73 -48.41 -9.64
CA ILE A 40 10.93 -48.99 -10.74
C ILE A 40 9.43 -48.77 -10.54
N ILE A 41 8.95 -48.85 -9.29
CA ILE A 41 7.54 -48.67 -8.94
C ILE A 41 7.06 -47.25 -9.30
N CYS A 42 7.97 -46.28 -9.33
CA CYS A 42 7.70 -44.88 -9.67
C CYS A 42 8.18 -44.50 -11.07
N GLY A 43 8.43 -45.48 -11.96
CA GLY A 43 8.85 -45.24 -13.33
C GLY A 43 10.29 -44.74 -13.49
N CYS A 44 11.09 -44.76 -12.43
CA CYS A 44 12.52 -44.46 -12.49
C CYS A 44 13.30 -45.74 -12.81
N LEU A 45 14.26 -45.66 -13.74
CA LEU A 45 15.05 -46.79 -14.27
C LEU A 45 15.96 -47.47 -13.23
N GLY A 46 15.39 -48.15 -12.24
CA GLY A 46 16.11 -49.02 -11.30
C GLY A 46 16.98 -48.30 -10.26
N LEU A 47 17.10 -46.98 -10.29
CA LEU A 47 17.91 -46.23 -9.33
C LEU A 47 17.14 -46.04 -8.01
N PRO A 48 17.75 -46.34 -6.84
CA PRO A 48 17.13 -46.16 -5.52
C PRO A 48 17.05 -44.68 -5.08
N LEU A 49 17.33 -43.75 -5.99
CA LEU A 49 17.34 -42.31 -5.71
C LEU A 49 15.92 -41.75 -5.83
N ALA A 50 15.58 -40.84 -4.91
CA ALA A 50 14.33 -40.09 -4.98
C ALA A 50 14.23 -39.31 -6.30
N GLY A 51 13.02 -39.19 -6.83
CA GLY A 51 12.74 -38.29 -7.95
C GLY A 51 12.73 -36.83 -7.49
N CYS A 52 12.91 -35.88 -8.40
CA CYS A 52 12.77 -34.45 -8.11
C CYS A 52 11.57 -33.90 -8.87
N LEU A 53 10.63 -33.31 -8.14
CA LEU A 53 9.57 -32.51 -8.71
C LEU A 53 9.96 -31.03 -8.58
N PHE A 54 10.50 -30.48 -9.66
CA PHE A 54 10.72 -29.05 -9.79
C PHE A 54 9.42 -28.34 -10.15
N TYR A 55 9.13 -27.25 -9.46
CA TYR A 55 7.99 -26.40 -9.78
C TYR A 55 8.31 -24.93 -9.51
N ARG A 56 7.68 -24.03 -10.27
CA ARG A 56 7.84 -22.59 -10.12
C ARG A 56 6.48 -21.93 -9.97
N VAL A 57 6.38 -21.06 -8.97
CA VAL A 57 5.23 -20.17 -8.82
C VAL A 57 5.57 -18.87 -9.52
N ALA A 58 4.97 -18.64 -10.67
CA ALA A 58 5.11 -17.42 -11.47
C ALA A 58 3.96 -16.46 -11.18
N HIS A 59 4.27 -15.17 -11.01
CA HIS A 59 3.28 -14.11 -10.90
C HIS A 59 3.04 -13.49 -12.26
N MET A 60 1.86 -13.72 -12.81
CA MET A 60 1.45 -13.12 -14.08
C MET A 60 0.57 -11.89 -13.82
N PRO A 61 0.83 -10.75 -14.48
CA PRO A 61 -0.02 -9.58 -14.36
C PRO A 61 -1.40 -9.87 -14.95
N LEU A 62 -2.47 -9.55 -14.20
CA LEU A 62 -3.85 -9.72 -14.66
C LEU A 62 -4.32 -8.60 -15.60
N ASP A 63 -3.72 -7.42 -15.46
CA ASP A 63 -3.92 -6.25 -16.30
C ASP A 63 -2.66 -5.36 -16.27
N ASN A 64 -2.63 -4.33 -17.11
CA ASN A 64 -1.50 -3.40 -17.24
C ASN A 64 -1.59 -2.21 -16.25
N VAL A 65 -2.33 -2.36 -15.15
CA VAL A 65 -2.50 -1.28 -14.16
C VAL A 65 -1.39 -1.36 -13.11
N VAL A 66 -0.54 -0.34 -13.08
CA VAL A 66 0.50 -0.21 -12.06
C VAL A 66 -0.04 0.58 -10.88
N TYR A 67 0.15 0.04 -9.69
CA TYR A 67 -0.18 0.70 -8.43
C TYR A 67 1.10 1.16 -7.74
N GLN A 68 1.18 2.46 -7.44
CA GLN A 68 2.18 3.02 -6.54
C GLN A 68 1.67 2.90 -5.10
N ILE A 69 2.50 2.33 -4.23
CA ILE A 69 2.14 2.14 -2.82
C ILE A 69 2.98 3.08 -1.97
N TYR A 70 2.33 3.82 -1.08
CA TYR A 70 3.00 4.76 -0.21
C TYR A 70 2.34 4.85 1.17
N ARG A 71 3.04 5.49 2.10
CA ARG A 71 2.56 5.92 3.40
C ARG A 71 2.84 7.41 3.55
N CYS A 72 1.99 8.12 4.26
CA CYS A 72 2.24 9.50 4.63
C CYS A 72 2.99 9.50 5.97
N PRO A 73 4.30 9.83 6.01
CA PRO A 73 5.08 9.82 7.26
C PRO A 73 4.64 10.93 8.22
N SER A 74 4.07 12.00 7.68
CA SER A 74 3.55 13.13 8.43
C SER A 74 2.32 13.68 7.73
N TRP A 75 1.42 14.26 8.51
CA TRP A 75 0.23 14.97 8.03
C TRP A 75 0.35 16.44 8.41
N SER A 76 -0.02 17.33 7.49
CA SER A 76 -0.05 18.77 7.71
C SER A 76 -1.48 19.19 8.03
N PRO A 77 -1.84 19.37 9.30
CA PRO A 77 -3.20 19.75 9.68
C PRO A 77 -3.53 21.19 9.27
N GLU A 78 -4.78 21.40 8.90
CA GLU A 78 -5.34 22.69 8.50
C GLU A 78 -6.71 22.87 9.14
N VAL A 79 -6.99 24.08 9.65
CA VAL A 79 -8.27 24.42 10.26
C VAL A 79 -8.95 25.53 9.45
N HIS A 80 -10.06 25.19 8.82
CA HIS A 80 -10.93 26.17 8.15
C HIS A 80 -11.98 26.71 9.11
N LEU A 81 -11.92 28.01 9.40
CA LEU A 81 -12.88 28.70 10.24
C LEU A 81 -13.69 29.70 9.41
N ARG A 82 -14.99 29.77 9.65
CA ARG A 82 -15.83 30.88 9.17
C ARG A 82 -16.09 31.82 10.34
N VAL A 83 -15.44 32.99 10.30
CA VAL A 83 -15.51 34.00 11.37
C VAL A 83 -16.46 35.11 10.94
N ARG A 84 -17.26 35.61 11.88
CA ARG A 84 -18.16 36.75 11.68
C ARG A 84 -17.81 37.89 12.64
N PRO A 85 -16.76 38.68 12.36
CA PRO A 85 -16.47 39.86 13.15
C PRO A 85 -17.58 40.91 13.05
N THR A 86 -17.93 41.48 14.19
CA THR A 86 -18.81 42.66 14.31
C THR A 86 -17.97 43.86 14.67
N SER A 87 -17.89 44.84 13.75
CA SER A 87 -17.11 46.07 13.92
C SER A 87 -18.00 47.27 13.60
N ALA A 88 -18.13 48.23 14.52
CA ALA A 88 -18.91 49.46 14.34
C ALA A 88 -20.34 49.21 13.80
N GLY A 89 -21.01 48.14 14.26
CA GLY A 89 -22.37 47.77 13.85
C GLY A 89 -22.50 47.06 12.50
N LYS A 90 -21.39 46.81 11.79
CA LYS A 90 -21.36 46.06 10.53
C LYS A 90 -20.81 44.66 10.76
N GLU A 91 -21.59 43.64 10.43
CA GLU A 91 -21.14 42.25 10.40
C GLU A 91 -20.49 41.93 9.05
N THR A 92 -19.33 41.30 9.09
CA THR A 92 -18.66 40.78 7.89
C THR A 92 -18.39 39.31 8.09
N SER A 93 -18.74 38.45 7.14
CA SER A 93 -18.42 37.01 7.20
C SER A 93 -17.19 36.72 6.36
N GLN A 94 -16.18 36.07 6.94
CA GLN A 94 -14.95 35.71 6.24
C GLN A 94 -14.53 34.27 6.57
N SER A 95 -14.07 33.54 5.55
CA SER A 95 -13.42 32.23 5.72
C SER A 95 -11.92 32.43 5.92
N VAL A 96 -11.36 31.73 6.90
CA VAL A 96 -9.97 31.86 7.34
C VAL A 96 -9.37 30.47 7.45
N GLN A 97 -8.14 30.32 6.97
CA GLN A 97 -7.37 29.09 7.03
C GLN A 97 -6.26 29.26 8.07
N LEU A 98 -6.31 28.46 9.13
CA LEU A 98 -5.32 28.49 10.20
C LEU A 98 -4.48 27.21 10.22
N TYR A 99 -3.18 27.39 10.48
CA TYR A 99 -2.23 26.30 10.68
C TYR A 99 -1.86 26.18 12.17
N PRO A 100 -1.79 24.97 12.73
CA PRO A 100 -1.36 24.77 14.11
C PRO A 100 0.02 25.37 14.41
N TYR A 101 0.12 26.00 15.57
CA TYR A 101 1.33 26.62 16.11
C TYR A 101 1.88 27.81 15.30
N VAL A 102 1.11 28.33 14.34
CA VAL A 102 1.47 29.52 13.55
C VAL A 102 0.49 30.65 13.86
N GLN A 103 1.03 31.81 14.26
CA GLN A 103 0.25 33.04 14.42
C GLN A 103 0.13 33.75 13.06
N GLN A 104 -1.10 34.04 12.65
CA GLN A 104 -1.41 34.68 11.38
C GLN A 104 -2.23 35.94 11.62
N ASN A 105 -1.89 37.02 10.91
CA ASN A 105 -2.68 38.26 10.97
C ASN A 105 -3.92 38.12 10.09
N VAL A 106 -5.08 38.06 10.73
CA VAL A 106 -6.38 37.91 10.11
C VAL A 106 -7.21 39.11 10.53
N THR A 107 -7.56 39.97 9.56
CA THR A 107 -8.42 41.15 9.76
C THR A 107 -7.97 42.10 10.88
N GLY A 108 -6.66 42.23 11.12
CA GLY A 108 -6.10 43.11 12.15
C GLY A 108 -5.93 42.46 13.52
N TRP A 109 -6.26 41.17 13.65
CA TRP A 109 -6.06 40.36 14.84
C TRP A 109 -4.98 39.31 14.54
N ASN A 110 -4.10 38.99 15.49
CA ASN A 110 -3.27 37.80 15.32
C ASN A 110 -4.05 36.61 15.86
N MET A 111 -4.36 35.67 14.98
CA MET A 111 -5.04 34.43 15.30
C MET A 111 -4.07 33.27 15.11
N GLY A 112 -4.07 32.32 16.03
CA GLY A 112 -3.29 31.09 15.90
C GLY A 112 -3.97 29.91 16.58
N VAL A 113 -3.78 28.72 16.03
CA VAL A 113 -4.27 27.48 16.62
C VAL A 113 -3.21 26.97 17.59
N PHE A 114 -3.52 26.94 18.88
CA PHE A 114 -2.59 26.52 19.94
C PHE A 114 -2.72 25.04 20.29
N SER A 115 -3.91 24.48 20.14
CA SER A 115 -4.20 23.06 20.36
C SER A 115 -5.19 22.59 19.32
N LEU A 116 -4.96 21.37 18.84
CA LEU A 116 -5.81 20.69 17.87
C LEU A 116 -5.87 19.20 18.23
N GLN A 117 -7.06 18.69 18.53
CA GLN A 117 -7.32 17.27 18.78
C GLN A 117 -8.36 16.76 17.78
N TYR A 118 -8.12 15.60 17.18
CA TYR A 118 -8.99 15.00 16.17
C TYR A 118 -8.92 13.46 16.21
N LEU A 119 -9.97 12.81 15.69
CA LEU A 119 -10.14 11.36 15.76
C LEU A 119 -9.94 10.68 14.38
N PHE A 120 -8.75 10.81 13.80
CA PHE A 120 -8.38 10.09 12.56
C PHE A 120 -6.96 9.49 12.56
N ALA A 121 -6.31 9.36 13.72
CA ALA A 121 -4.96 8.78 13.82
C ALA A 121 -4.87 7.37 13.19
N ALA A 122 -5.93 6.57 13.27
CA ALA A 122 -6.00 5.24 12.66
C ALA A 122 -6.04 5.26 11.13
N ALA A 123 -6.59 6.32 10.52
CA ALA A 123 -6.60 6.52 9.06
C ALA A 123 -5.27 7.10 8.57
N ALA A 124 -4.66 7.99 9.36
CA ALA A 124 -3.40 8.64 9.06
C ALA A 124 -2.21 7.66 8.90
N ASN A 125 -2.22 6.54 9.63
CA ASN A 125 -1.14 5.54 9.59
C ASN A 125 -1.32 4.44 8.53
N ARG A 126 -2.35 4.54 7.68
CA ARG A 126 -2.62 3.52 6.65
C ARG A 126 -1.64 3.62 5.48
N ARG A 127 -1.58 2.53 4.72
CA ARG A 127 -0.96 2.50 3.39
C ARG A 127 -1.98 2.90 2.35
N PHE A 128 -1.53 3.56 1.31
CA PHE A 128 -2.35 3.92 0.15
C PHE A 128 -1.79 3.25 -1.09
N ALA A 129 -2.68 2.89 -2.01
CA ALA A 129 -2.34 2.45 -3.34
C ALA A 129 -2.98 3.38 -4.35
N GLU A 130 -2.20 3.84 -5.31
CA GLU A 130 -2.61 4.80 -6.31
C GLU A 130 -2.29 4.31 -7.71
N SER A 131 -3.23 4.56 -8.61
CA SER A 131 -3.13 4.35 -10.05
C SER A 131 -3.78 5.54 -10.74
N GLN A 132 -3.61 5.66 -12.06
CA GLN A 132 -4.15 6.78 -12.85
C GLN A 132 -5.65 7.06 -12.67
N LYS A 133 -6.44 6.06 -12.23
CA LYS A 133 -7.90 6.16 -12.12
C LYS A 133 -8.45 5.76 -10.75
N THR A 134 -7.60 5.31 -9.84
CA THR A 134 -8.10 4.68 -8.62
C THR A 134 -7.10 4.83 -7.49
N HIS A 135 -7.61 5.31 -6.36
CA HIS A 135 -6.90 5.40 -5.10
C HIS A 135 -7.59 4.48 -4.09
N MET A 136 -6.81 3.80 -3.26
CA MET A 136 -7.33 2.83 -2.30
C MET A 136 -6.55 2.89 -0.99
N ILE A 137 -7.23 2.57 0.11
CA ILE A 137 -6.59 2.30 1.40
C ILE A 137 -6.22 0.82 1.45
N LEU A 138 -5.00 0.52 1.85
CA LEU A 138 -4.52 -0.85 2.06
C LEU A 138 -4.50 -1.18 3.54
N ASP A 139 -5.05 -2.34 3.88
CA ASP A 139 -4.89 -2.92 5.21
C ASP A 139 -3.44 -3.27 5.50
N ASP A 140 -3.05 -3.27 6.77
CA ASP A 140 -1.68 -3.62 7.19
C ASP A 140 -1.32 -5.08 6.84
N GLY A 141 -2.32 -5.96 6.78
CA GLY A 141 -2.16 -7.34 6.34
C GLY A 141 -1.99 -7.51 4.82
N PHE A 142 -2.27 -6.48 4.02
CA PHE A 142 -2.18 -6.58 2.56
C PHE A 142 -0.72 -6.76 2.12
N LYS A 143 -0.44 -7.88 1.45
CA LYS A 143 0.88 -8.22 0.96
C LYS A 143 0.88 -8.18 -0.57
N VAL A 144 1.91 -7.56 -1.13
CA VAL A 144 2.07 -7.42 -2.57
C VAL A 144 2.97 -8.56 -3.05
N ALA A 145 2.54 -9.29 -4.06
CA ALA A 145 3.28 -10.43 -4.59
C ALA A 145 4.56 -10.00 -5.34
N VAL A 146 4.51 -8.87 -6.05
CA VAL A 146 5.61 -8.36 -6.86
C VAL A 146 5.76 -6.86 -6.64
N GLU A 147 6.97 -6.43 -6.28
CA GLU A 147 7.33 -5.04 -6.04
C GLU A 147 8.41 -4.62 -7.05
N CYS A 148 8.14 -3.54 -7.77
CA CYS A 148 9.05 -2.97 -8.76
C CYS A 148 9.59 -1.62 -8.27
N PRO A 149 10.83 -1.25 -8.63
CA PRO A 149 11.43 0.02 -8.20
C PRO A 149 10.81 1.24 -8.88
N SER A 150 10.18 1.09 -10.04
CA SER A 150 9.51 2.17 -10.78
C SER A 150 8.36 1.65 -11.63
N ALA A 151 7.49 2.57 -12.07
CA ALA A 151 6.39 2.25 -12.98
C ALA A 151 6.89 1.73 -14.34
N ASP A 152 8.00 2.28 -14.86
CA ASP A 152 8.64 1.79 -16.08
C ASP A 152 9.14 0.35 -15.93
N ALA A 153 9.76 0.03 -14.79
CA ALA A 153 10.20 -1.34 -14.51
C ALA A 153 9.00 -2.30 -14.43
N ALA A 154 7.89 -1.88 -13.82
CA ALA A 154 6.67 -2.69 -13.76
C ALA A 154 6.06 -2.98 -15.14
N LEU A 155 6.12 -2.04 -16.08
CA LEU A 155 5.53 -2.20 -17.41
C LEU A 155 6.45 -2.90 -18.41
N ARG A 156 7.76 -2.61 -18.38
CA ARG A 156 8.70 -3.06 -19.41
C ARG A 156 9.65 -4.15 -18.94
N ARG A 157 9.89 -4.28 -17.63
CA ARG A 157 10.90 -5.16 -17.02
C ARG A 157 10.33 -5.95 -15.85
N PHE A 158 9.06 -6.36 -15.97
CA PHE A 158 8.31 -7.01 -14.90
C PHE A 158 8.99 -8.29 -14.38
N ASN A 159 9.66 -9.03 -15.27
CA ASN A 159 10.43 -10.23 -14.95
C ASN A 159 11.52 -10.02 -13.91
N SER A 160 12.11 -8.81 -13.86
CA SER A 160 13.20 -8.44 -12.95
C SER A 160 12.73 -7.88 -11.62
N CYS A 161 11.42 -7.71 -11.44
CA CYS A 161 10.86 -7.17 -10.21
C CYS A 161 10.99 -8.14 -9.04
N ARG A 162 11.09 -7.59 -7.84
CA ARG A 162 11.24 -8.38 -6.62
C ARG A 162 9.93 -9.10 -6.32
N ASN A 163 9.96 -10.42 -6.32
CA ASN A 163 8.82 -11.24 -5.90
C ASN A 163 8.90 -11.60 -4.41
N ARG A 164 7.74 -11.93 -3.82
CA ARG A 164 7.61 -12.45 -2.46
C ARG A 164 6.97 -13.83 -2.49
N ILE A 165 7.45 -14.73 -1.62
CA ILE A 165 6.84 -16.04 -1.44
C ILE A 165 5.54 -15.86 -0.66
N MET A 166 4.41 -16.04 -1.34
CA MET A 166 3.08 -15.81 -0.75
C MET A 166 2.11 -16.98 -0.91
N CYS A 167 2.44 -17.98 -1.73
CA CYS A 167 1.57 -19.12 -1.96
C CYS A 167 2.03 -20.33 -1.15
N ALA A 168 1.07 -21.07 -0.62
CA ALA A 168 1.31 -22.35 0.02
C ALA A 168 1.15 -23.45 -1.03
N CYS A 169 2.19 -24.24 -1.27
CA CYS A 169 2.15 -25.32 -2.25
C CYS A 169 2.25 -26.66 -1.55
N SER A 170 1.40 -27.60 -1.97
CA SER A 170 1.52 -29.02 -1.66
C SER A 170 1.89 -29.78 -2.93
N THR A 171 2.75 -30.78 -2.79
CA THR A 171 3.19 -31.62 -3.90
C THR A 171 2.58 -33.01 -3.77
N ASN A 172 2.33 -33.64 -4.91
CA ASN A 172 2.13 -35.08 -5.01
C ASN A 172 3.25 -35.67 -5.89
N SER A 173 3.14 -36.94 -6.28
CA SER A 173 4.19 -37.61 -7.05
C SER A 173 4.51 -36.94 -8.39
N ASN A 174 3.57 -36.21 -9.00
CA ASN A 174 3.69 -35.72 -10.38
C ASN A 174 3.36 -34.22 -10.56
N ALA A 175 2.81 -33.55 -9.54
CA ALA A 175 2.31 -32.20 -9.66
C ALA A 175 2.40 -31.41 -8.35
N ALA A 176 2.63 -30.12 -8.47
CA ALA A 176 2.51 -29.16 -7.39
C ALA A 176 1.15 -28.45 -7.48
N ARG A 177 0.43 -28.35 -6.36
CA ARG A 177 -0.79 -27.55 -6.22
C ARG A 177 -0.50 -26.39 -5.28
N CYS A 178 -0.66 -25.17 -5.79
CA CYS A 178 -0.38 -23.97 -5.03
C CYS A 178 -1.67 -23.18 -4.76
N LEU A 179 -1.85 -22.78 -3.50
CA LEU A 179 -2.91 -21.91 -3.03
C LEU A 179 -2.31 -20.53 -2.76
N CYS A 180 -2.71 -19.55 -3.56
CA CYS A 180 -2.29 -18.16 -3.43
C CYS A 180 -3.41 -17.29 -2.82
N PRO A 181 -3.08 -16.21 -2.09
CA PRO A 181 -4.05 -15.26 -1.60
C PRO A 181 -4.89 -14.65 -2.74
N GLN A 182 -6.20 -14.53 -2.52
CA GLN A 182 -7.13 -13.95 -3.48
C GLN A 182 -7.28 -12.42 -3.34
N HIS A 183 -6.66 -11.84 -2.31
CA HIS A 183 -6.66 -10.38 -2.07
C HIS A 183 -5.73 -9.67 -3.07
N THR A 184 -6.26 -9.40 -4.27
CA THR A 184 -5.57 -8.67 -5.33
C THR A 184 -6.11 -7.24 -5.46
N PHE A 185 -5.34 -6.33 -6.05
CA PHE A 185 -5.83 -4.97 -6.37
C PHE A 185 -7.11 -4.99 -7.22
N ARG A 186 -7.19 -5.92 -8.17
CA ARG A 186 -8.38 -6.11 -9.01
C ARG A 186 -9.61 -6.49 -8.18
N ALA A 187 -9.45 -7.38 -7.20
CA ALA A 187 -10.53 -7.76 -6.30
C ALA A 187 -10.97 -6.60 -5.39
N MET A 188 -10.03 -5.73 -4.99
CA MET A 188 -10.34 -4.57 -4.15
C MET A 188 -11.04 -3.42 -4.88
N ARG A 189 -11.06 -3.38 -6.23
CA ARG A 189 -11.74 -2.32 -7.00
C ARG A 189 -13.23 -2.19 -6.69
N ASN A 190 -13.88 -3.28 -6.28
CA ASN A 190 -15.30 -3.30 -5.94
C ASN A 190 -15.53 -3.36 -4.42
N SER A 191 -14.51 -3.05 -3.62
CA SER A 191 -14.58 -3.07 -2.16
C SER A 191 -14.75 -1.65 -1.60
N THR A 192 -15.07 -1.57 -0.31
CA THR A 192 -15.14 -0.30 0.44
C THR A 192 -13.77 0.34 0.68
N ALA A 193 -12.67 -0.29 0.26
CA ALA A 193 -11.32 0.25 0.40
C ALA A 193 -10.98 1.32 -0.65
N VAL A 194 -11.81 1.50 -1.67
CA VAL A 194 -11.62 2.50 -2.73
C VAL A 194 -12.01 3.88 -2.24
N LEU A 195 -11.17 4.88 -2.52
CA LEU A 195 -11.44 6.28 -2.19
C LEU A 195 -12.33 6.94 -3.27
N PRO A 196 -13.19 7.90 -2.89
CA PRO A 196 -13.34 8.49 -1.55
C PRO A 196 -14.14 7.58 -0.59
N LEU A 197 -13.76 7.61 0.69
CA LEU A 197 -14.45 6.89 1.77
C LEU A 197 -14.98 7.90 2.78
N SER A 198 -16.24 7.73 3.18
CA SER A 198 -16.86 8.48 4.26
C SER A 198 -17.14 7.57 5.44
N THR A 199 -16.73 7.99 6.63
CA THR A 199 -17.01 7.32 7.91
C THR A 199 -17.78 8.27 8.81
N VAL A 200 -18.17 7.80 10.00
CA VAL A 200 -18.87 8.65 10.97
C VAL A 200 -18.00 9.83 11.44
N HIS A 201 -16.68 9.64 11.57
CA HIS A 201 -15.78 10.64 12.18
C HIS A 201 -14.95 11.45 11.16
N TYR A 202 -14.77 10.93 9.95
CA TYR A 202 -13.97 11.58 8.92
C TYR A 202 -14.34 11.11 7.51
N ASN A 203 -14.03 11.96 6.54
CA ASN A 203 -13.97 11.62 5.13
C ASN A 203 -12.51 11.57 4.70
N ILE A 204 -12.18 10.64 3.82
CA ILE A 204 -10.87 10.54 3.21
C ILE A 204 -11.02 10.49 1.71
N SER A 205 -10.25 11.33 1.04
CA SER A 205 -10.28 11.48 -0.40
C SER A 205 -8.86 11.55 -0.95
N ALA A 206 -8.71 11.29 -2.24
CA ALA A 206 -7.45 11.43 -2.93
C ALA A 206 -7.73 12.07 -4.29
N ALA A 207 -7.10 13.22 -4.52
CA ALA A 207 -7.02 13.87 -5.81
C ALA A 207 -5.53 13.93 -6.19
N ASP A 208 -4.87 15.07 -6.01
CA ASP A 208 -3.41 15.20 -6.17
C ASP A 208 -2.65 14.70 -4.93
N THR A 209 -3.28 14.83 -3.76
CA THR A 209 -2.78 14.35 -2.48
C THR A 209 -3.90 13.68 -1.71
N VAL A 210 -3.56 12.78 -0.80
CA VAL A 210 -4.55 12.22 0.13
C VAL A 210 -4.91 13.28 1.18
N SER A 211 -6.19 13.55 1.35
CA SER A 211 -6.72 14.45 2.38
C SER A 211 -7.68 13.72 3.31
N ILE A 212 -7.70 14.14 4.57
CA ILE A 212 -8.62 13.62 5.58
C ILE A 212 -9.36 14.81 6.19
N ASP A 213 -10.67 14.84 5.99
CA ASP A 213 -11.56 15.86 6.54
C ASP A 213 -12.26 15.27 7.75
N SER A 214 -12.00 15.82 8.94
CA SER A 214 -12.65 15.36 10.17
C SER A 214 -13.99 16.04 10.39
N HIS A 215 -14.98 15.27 10.84
CA HIS A 215 -16.28 15.80 11.27
C HIS A 215 -16.25 16.33 12.71
N GLU A 216 -15.31 15.85 13.52
CA GLU A 216 -15.20 16.14 14.95
C GLU A 216 -13.76 16.50 15.31
N ALA A 217 -13.56 17.74 15.76
CA ALA A 217 -12.26 18.21 16.24
C ALA A 217 -12.44 19.22 17.38
N GLU A 218 -11.52 19.18 18.34
CA GLU A 218 -11.39 20.19 19.37
C GLU A 218 -10.24 21.13 18.97
N VAL A 219 -10.53 22.43 18.89
CA VAL A 219 -9.57 23.45 18.44
C VAL A 219 -9.54 24.60 19.45
N THR A 220 -8.35 24.90 19.98
CA THR A 220 -8.13 26.10 20.78
C THR A 220 -7.49 27.17 19.90
N VAL A 221 -8.24 28.25 19.65
CA VAL A 221 -7.77 29.41 18.88
C VAL A 221 -7.45 30.55 19.84
N VAL A 222 -6.23 31.08 19.75
CA VAL A 222 -5.80 32.26 20.48
C VAL A 222 -5.92 33.45 19.55
N ILE A 223 -6.64 34.48 20.00
CA ILE A 223 -6.82 35.74 19.28
C ILE A 223 -6.18 36.85 20.11
N THR A 224 -5.25 37.60 19.52
CA THR A 224 -4.60 38.75 20.15
C THR A 224 -4.86 40.02 19.35
N SER A 225 -5.15 41.10 20.07
CA SER A 225 -5.32 42.44 19.50
C SER A 225 -4.16 43.32 19.97
N ARG A 226 -3.53 44.06 19.05
CA ARG A 226 -2.65 45.17 19.43
C ARG A 226 -3.53 46.39 19.67
N LYS A 227 -3.96 46.61 20.92
CA LYS A 227 -4.37 47.95 21.36
C LYS A 227 -3.21 48.59 22.10
N GLU A 228 -2.55 49.55 21.47
CA GLU A 228 -1.90 50.62 22.23
C GLU A 228 -3.01 51.40 22.93
N ILE A 229 -3.13 51.22 24.25
CA ILE A 229 -3.93 52.12 25.07
C ILE A 229 -3.04 53.34 25.31
N GLN A 230 -3.15 54.35 24.44
CA GLN A 230 -2.66 55.68 24.80
C GLN A 230 -3.59 56.22 25.88
N MET A 231 -3.12 56.24 27.12
CA MET A 231 -3.72 57.05 28.17
C MET A 231 -3.33 58.50 27.87
N ILE A 232 -4.33 59.30 27.46
CA ILE A 232 -4.26 60.77 27.47
C ILE A 232 -4.81 61.24 28.81
#